data_AF-A0A953JXA1-F1
#
_entry.id   AF-A0A953JXA1-F1
#
_cell.length_a   1.000
_cell.length_b   1.000
_cell.length_c   1.000
_cell.angle_alpha   90.00
_cell.angle_beta   90.00
_cell.angle_gamma   90.00
#
_symmetry.space_group_name_H-M   'P 1'
#
loop_
_entity.id
_entity.type
_entity.pdbx_description
1 polymer ?
#
loop_
_entity_poly.entity_id
_entity_poly.type
_entity_poly.pdbx_seq_one_letter_code
_entity_poly.pdbx_strand_id
1 'polypeptide(L)'
;ISVGALEPKFWQAVLAVLGLTELANDNHLLGPDAERIAARLAEVFATRMRDEWAAAFAAVDACVEPVLSFSETRRHPQWQARESFERLPTPDGREILTPKMPGSLAGFGQ
;
A
#
# COMPACT_ATOMS: atom_id res chain seq x y z
N ILE A 1 4.39 3.70 5.43
CA ILE A 1 3.18 3.07 4.86
C ILE A 1 2.33 4.15 4.22
N SER A 2 1.45 3.83 3.28
CA SER A 2 0.46 4.75 2.72
C SER A 2 -0.91 4.50 3.34
N VAL A 3 -1.69 5.56 3.54
CA VAL A 3 -3.04 5.50 4.14
C VAL A 3 -4.02 6.19 3.17
N GLY A 4 -5.06 5.47 2.78
CA GLY A 4 -6.13 5.94 1.88
C GLY A 4 -7.52 5.77 2.51
N ALA A 5 -7.63 5.95 3.82
CA ALA A 5 -8.84 5.68 4.60
C ALA A 5 -9.81 6.87 4.63
N LEU A 6 -10.42 7.21 3.49
CA LEU A 6 -11.35 8.34 3.39
C LEU A 6 -12.72 8.03 4.01
N GLU A 7 -13.21 6.80 3.87
CA GLU A 7 -14.49 6.41 4.44
C GLU A 7 -14.42 6.27 5.98
N PRO A 8 -15.46 6.72 6.72
CA PRO A 8 -15.43 6.78 8.18
C PRO A 8 -15.05 5.45 8.87
N LYS A 9 -15.56 4.32 8.38
CA LYS A 9 -15.26 3.00 8.95
C LYS A 9 -13.76 2.65 8.87
N PHE A 10 -13.11 3.00 7.77
CA PHE A 10 -11.70 2.71 7.55
C PHE A 10 -10.83 3.67 8.34
N TRP A 11 -11.23 4.94 8.43
CA TRP A 11 -10.56 5.94 9.26
C TRP A 11 -10.52 5.51 10.73
N GLN A 12 -11.67 5.08 11.26
CA GLN A 12 -11.77 4.55 12.63
C GLN A 12 -10.89 3.31 12.84
N ALA A 13 -10.85 2.38 11.88
CA ALA A 13 -9.98 1.21 11.94
C ALA A 13 -8.50 1.61 11.97
N VAL A 14 -8.09 2.60 11.18
CA VAL A 14 -6.71 3.14 11.21
C VAL A 14 -6.39 3.72 12.59
N LEU A 15 -7.24 4.61 13.10
CA LEU A 15 -7.01 5.25 14.38
C LEU A 15 -6.98 4.27 15.55
N ALA A 16 -7.77 3.19 15.50
CA ALA A 16 -7.73 2.12 16.50
C ALA A 16 -6.35 1.44 16.56
N VAL A 17 -5.73 1.15 15.41
CA VAL A 17 -4.38 0.56 15.35
C VAL A 17 -3.32 1.56 15.82
N LEU A 18 -3.50 2.85 15.52
CA LEU A 18 -2.58 3.92 15.92
C LEU A 18 -2.73 4.35 17.39
N GLY A 19 -3.82 3.96 18.06
CA GLY A 19 -4.15 4.43 19.40
C GLY A 19 -4.57 5.90 19.46
N LEU A 20 -5.20 6.40 18.39
CA LEU A 20 -5.62 7.79 18.21
C LEU A 20 -7.16 7.92 18.10
N THR A 21 -7.90 7.12 18.85
CA THR A 21 -9.37 7.04 18.74
C THR A 21 -10.09 8.35 19.08
N GLU A 22 -9.43 9.27 19.78
CA GLU A 22 -9.93 10.63 20.04
C GLU A 22 -10.17 11.42 18.74
N LEU A 23 -9.49 11.06 17.65
CA LEU A 23 -9.62 11.69 16.33
C LEU A 23 -10.70 11.03 15.45
N ALA A 24 -11.49 10.08 15.98
CA ALA A 24 -12.45 9.29 15.20
C ALA A 24 -13.50 10.13 14.47
N ASN A 25 -13.87 11.28 15.04
CA ASN A 25 -14.82 12.23 14.45
C ASN A 25 -14.13 13.35 13.66
N ASP A 26 -12.81 13.45 13.75
CA ASP A 26 -11.98 14.48 13.12
C ASP A 26 -11.47 13.99 11.75
N ASN A 27 -12.35 13.47 10.88
CA ASN A 27 -11.97 13.06 9.52
C ASN A 27 -11.82 14.27 8.58
N HIS A 28 -11.16 15.32 9.06
CA HIS A 28 -10.94 16.56 8.36
C HIS A 28 -9.46 16.64 7.93
N LEU A 29 -9.02 15.69 7.08
CA LEU A 29 -7.78 15.86 6.30
C LEU A 29 -7.89 17.05 5.30
N LEU A 30 -9.03 17.73 5.30
CA LEU A 30 -9.31 18.99 4.61
C LEU A 30 -9.89 19.98 5.64
N GLY A 31 -9.34 21.19 5.71
CA GLY A 31 -9.82 22.25 6.60
C GLY A 31 -8.78 22.74 7.62
N PRO A 32 -9.19 23.62 8.56
CA PRO A 32 -8.26 24.31 9.47
C PRO A 32 -7.50 23.37 10.42
N ASP A 33 -8.06 22.20 10.72
CA ASP A 33 -7.44 21.20 11.61
C ASP A 33 -6.54 20.18 10.88
N ALA A 34 -6.50 20.20 9.54
CA ALA A 34 -5.83 19.17 8.75
C ALA A 34 -4.33 19.06 9.07
N GLU A 35 -3.65 20.20 9.26
CA GLU A 35 -2.23 20.23 9.61
C GLU A 35 -1.96 19.63 11.00
N ARG A 36 -2.81 19.92 11.99
CA ARG A 36 -2.71 19.38 13.35
C ARG A 36 -2.87 17.86 13.34
N ILE A 37 -3.88 17.36 12.64
CA ILE A 37 -4.15 15.92 12.52
C ILE A 37 -3.00 15.23 11.77
N ALA A 38 -2.54 15.81 10.66
CA ALA A 38 -1.41 15.28 9.90
C ALA A 38 -0.12 15.21 10.72
N ALA A 39 0.18 16.25 11.52
CA ALA A 39 1.31 16.26 12.43
C ALA A 39 1.21 15.13 13.47
N ARG A 40 0.03 14.93 14.08
CA ARG A 40 -0.19 13.87 15.05
C ARG A 40 -0.02 12.47 14.45
N LEU A 41 -0.53 12.25 13.25
CA LEU A 41 -0.32 11.00 12.52
C LEU A 41 1.18 10.79 12.22
N ALA A 42 1.88 11.83 11.79
CA ALA A 42 3.31 11.75 11.46
C ALA A 42 4.16 11.36 12.68
N GLU A 43 3.88 11.95 13.85
CA GLU A 43 4.52 11.57 15.11
C GLU A 43 4.34 10.08 15.42
N VAL A 44 3.10 9.58 15.32
CA VAL A 44 2.82 8.17 15.63
C VAL A 44 3.47 7.25 14.59
N PHE A 45 3.35 7.54 13.29
CA PHE A 45 3.96 6.72 12.26
C PHE A 45 5.50 6.66 12.38
N ALA A 46 6.14 7.70 12.90
CA ALA A 46 7.58 7.72 13.14
C ALA A 46 8.04 6.80 14.29
N THR A 47 7.13 6.27 15.12
CA THR A 47 7.49 5.43 16.28
C THR A 47 7.86 3.99 15.94
N ARG A 48 7.56 3.52 14.72
CA ARG A 48 7.81 2.14 14.27
C ARG A 48 8.26 2.13 12.81
N MET A 49 8.96 1.07 12.44
CA MET A 49 9.41 0.85 11.06
C MET A 49 8.23 0.52 10.14
N ARG A 50 8.42 0.75 8.83
CA ARG A 50 7.40 0.46 7.80
C ARG A 50 6.81 -0.95 7.92
N ASP A 51 7.66 -1.96 8.09
CA ASP A 51 7.23 -3.36 8.08
C ASP A 51 6.51 -3.75 9.38
N GLU A 52 6.83 -3.11 10.50
CA GLU A 52 6.10 -3.27 11.76
C GLU A 52 4.68 -2.72 11.64
N TRP A 53 4.52 -1.56 10.98
CA TRP A 53 3.20 -1.04 10.65
C TRP A 53 2.44 -1.93 9.67
N ALA A 54 3.11 -2.39 8.61
CA ALA A 54 2.48 -3.30 7.65
C ALA A 54 1.97 -4.59 8.35
N ALA A 55 2.74 -5.14 9.27
CA ALA A 55 2.32 -6.30 10.07
C ALA A 55 1.14 -5.97 10.99
N ALA A 56 1.13 -4.80 11.63
CA ALA A 56 0.01 -4.36 12.49
C ALA A 56 -1.30 -4.18 11.71
N PHE A 57 -1.22 -3.77 10.44
CA PHE A 57 -2.39 -3.58 9.57
C PHE A 57 -2.80 -4.83 8.78
N ALA A 58 -1.99 -5.89 8.75
CA ALA A 58 -2.18 -7.05 7.85
C ALA A 58 -3.53 -7.78 8.01
N ALA A 59 -4.12 -7.76 9.21
CA ALA A 59 -5.42 -8.39 9.50
C ALA A 59 -6.55 -7.37 9.72
N VAL A 60 -6.30 -6.09 9.45
CA VAL A 60 -7.24 -5.00 9.70
C VAL A 60 -7.91 -4.63 8.38
N ASP A 61 -9.25 -4.59 8.38
CA ASP A 61 -10.02 -4.09 7.23
C ASP A 61 -9.90 -2.56 7.15
N ALA A 62 -8.77 -2.08 6.62
CA ALA A 62 -8.46 -0.67 6.43
C ALA A 62 -7.68 -0.46 5.12
N CYS A 63 -7.86 0.71 4.50
CA CYS A 63 -7.15 1.10 3.29
C CYS A 63 -5.71 1.56 3.61
N VAL A 64 -4.84 0.63 3.98
CA VAL A 64 -3.42 0.87 4.32
C VAL A 64 -2.53 -0.17 3.67
N GLU A 65 -1.40 0.25 3.11
CA GLU A 65 -0.44 -0.64 2.45
C GLU A 65 1.01 -0.12 2.63
N PRO A 66 2.04 -0.97 2.73
CA PRO A 66 3.42 -0.55 2.55
C PRO A 66 3.70 -0.01 1.15
N VAL A 67 4.42 1.12 1.08
CA VAL A 67 4.97 1.59 -0.20
C VAL A 67 6.19 0.72 -0.53
N LEU A 68 6.04 -0.13 -1.55
CA LEU A 68 7.06 -1.09 -1.97
C LEU A 68 7.94 -0.53 -3.09
N SER A 69 9.23 -0.84 -3.02
CA SER A 69 10.15 -0.71 -4.16
C SER A 69 9.84 -1.77 -5.22
N PHE A 70 10.23 -1.51 -6.47
CA PHE A 70 10.03 -2.47 -7.57
C PHE A 70 10.59 -3.87 -7.25
N SER A 71 11.72 -3.95 -6.56
CA SER A 71 12.32 -5.22 -6.13
C SER A 71 11.53 -5.95 -5.04
N GLU A 72 10.81 -5.23 -4.18
CA GLU A 72 9.89 -5.82 -3.20
C GLU A 72 8.59 -6.26 -3.88
N THR A 73 8.05 -5.46 -4.79
CA THR A 73 6.80 -5.76 -5.51
C THR A 73 6.85 -7.12 -6.20
N ARG A 74 7.99 -7.48 -6.82
CA ARG A 74 8.21 -8.80 -7.46
C ARG A 74 8.07 -10.00 -6.52
N ARG A 75 8.32 -9.79 -5.23
CA ARG A 75 8.28 -10.82 -4.19
C ARG A 75 6.95 -10.82 -3.43
N HIS A 76 6.08 -9.86 -3.72
CA HIS A 76 4.82 -9.72 -3.01
C HIS A 76 3.82 -10.81 -3.44
N PRO A 77 3.14 -11.49 -2.48
CA PRO A 77 2.26 -12.63 -2.79
C PRO A 77 1.18 -12.32 -3.83
N GLN A 78 0.58 -11.13 -3.78
CA GLN A 78 -0.46 -10.73 -4.75
C GLN A 78 0.06 -10.62 -6.19
N TRP A 79 1.29 -10.16 -6.39
CA TRP A 79 1.89 -10.03 -7.71
C TRP A 79 2.34 -11.38 -8.28
N GLN A 80 2.78 -12.28 -7.40
CA GLN A 80 3.12 -13.66 -7.77
C GLN A 80 1.88 -14.47 -8.12
N ALA A 81 0.82 -14.39 -7.31
CA ALA A 81 -0.44 -15.11 -7.54
C ALA A 81 -1.11 -14.73 -8.88
N ARG A 82 -0.82 -13.53 -9.40
CA ARG A 82 -1.37 -13.01 -10.65
C ARG A 82 -0.39 -13.12 -11.82
N GLU A 83 0.78 -13.71 -11.61
CA GLU A 83 1.87 -13.80 -12.58
C GLU A 83 2.13 -12.46 -13.29
N SER A 84 2.11 -11.36 -12.55
CA SER A 84 2.00 -10.01 -13.12
C SER A 84 3.29 -9.48 -13.77
N PHE A 85 4.35 -10.28 -13.81
CA PHE A 85 5.61 -9.98 -14.48
C PHE A 85 5.96 -11.06 -15.49
N GLU A 86 6.63 -10.68 -16.57
CA GLU A 86 7.11 -11.59 -17.61
C GLU A 86 8.55 -11.26 -18.01
N ARG A 87 9.26 -12.27 -18.52
CA ARG A 87 10.60 -12.11 -19.10
C ARG A 87 10.47 -12.04 -20.62
N LEU A 88 11.01 -10.98 -21.21
CA LEU A 88 11.03 -10.76 -22.66
C LEU A 88 12.47 -10.70 -23.16
N PRO A 89 12.78 -11.27 -24.34
CA PRO A 89 14.08 -11.16 -24.95
C PRO A 89 14.34 -9.73 -25.47
N THR A 90 15.59 -9.29 -25.42
CA THR A 90 16.06 -8.05 -26.04
C THR A 90 16.84 -8.34 -27.33
N PRO A 91 16.99 -7.35 -28.25
CA PRO A 91 17.69 -7.57 -29.53
C PRO A 91 19.14 -8.06 -29.41
N ASP A 92 19.79 -7.81 -28.28
CA ASP A 92 21.15 -8.25 -27.95
C ASP A 92 21.21 -9.60 -27.21
N GLY A 93 20.08 -10.33 -27.14
CA GLY A 93 20.01 -11.68 -26.59
C GLY A 93 19.93 -11.77 -25.06
N ARG A 94 19.79 -10.64 -24.37
CA ARG A 94 19.49 -10.61 -22.92
C ARG A 94 17.98 -10.80 -22.70
N GLU A 95 17.60 -10.98 -21.44
CA GLU A 95 16.20 -10.94 -21.02
C GLU A 95 15.97 -9.77 -20.08
N ILE A 96 14.81 -9.12 -20.22
CA ILE A 96 14.33 -8.10 -19.30
C ILE A 96 13.06 -8.57 -18.63
N LEU A 97 12.95 -8.29 -17.33
CA LEU A 97 11.73 -8.53 -16.57
C LEU A 97 10.88 -7.27 -16.60
N THR A 98 9.65 -7.39 -17.10
CA THR A 98 8.70 -6.27 -17.22
C THR A 98 7.37 -6.63 -16.57
N PRO A 99 6.59 -5.66 -16.07
CA PRO A 99 5.18 -5.89 -15.80
C PRO A 99 4.46 -6.35 -17.08
N LYS A 100 3.53 -7.29 -16.93
CA LYS A 100 2.64 -7.69 -18.03
C LYS A 100 1.66 -6.57 -18.34
N MET A 101 1.22 -6.52 -19.60
CA MET A 101 0.10 -5.65 -19.98
C MET A 101 -1.18 -6.10 -19.28
N PRO A 102 -1.97 -5.19 -18.68
CA PRO A 102 -3.26 -5.54 -18.10
C PRO A 102 -4.16 -6.24 -19.12
N GLY A 103 -4.72 -7.39 -18.75
CA GLY A 103 -5.58 -8.19 -19.63
C GLY A 103 -4.84 -9.06 -20.64
N SER A 104 -3.49 -9.14 -20.61
CA SER A 104 -2.79 -10.16 -21.39
C SER A 104 -3.14 -11.55 -20.84
N LEU A 105 -3.67 -12.40 -21.71
CA LEU A 105 -3.91 -13.80 -21.41
C LEU A 105 -2.68 -14.60 -21.83
N ALA A 106 -2.20 -15.48 -20.96
CA ALA A 106 -1.21 -16.47 -21.36
C ALA A 106 -1.81 -17.29 -22.52
N GLY A 107 -1.15 -17.25 -23.69
CA GLY A 107 -1.54 -18.04 -24.86
C GLY A 107 -2.42 -17.34 -25.91
N PHE A 108 -2.70 -16.04 -25.82
CA PHE A 108 -3.33 -15.33 -26.96
C PHE A 108 -2.27 -15.00 -28.03
N GLY A 109 -2.25 -15.78 -29.11
CA GLY A 109 -1.35 -15.59 -30.25
C GLY A 109 -0.45 -16.78 -30.61
N GLN A 110 -0.65 -17.95 -30.00
CA GLN A 110 -0.22 -19.23 -30.58
C GLN A 110 -1.38 -19.91 -31.30
#